data_AF-A0A914NCT1-F1
#
_entry.id   AF-A0A914NCT1-F1
#
_cell.length_a   1.000
_cell.length_b   1.000
_cell.length_c   1.000
_cell.angle_alpha   90.00
_cell.angle_beta   90.00
_cell.angle_gamma   90.00
#
_symmetry.space_group_name_H-M   'P 1'
#
loop_
_entity.id
_entity.type
_entity.pdbx_description
1 polymer ?
#
loop_
_entity_poly.entity_id
_entity_poly.type
_entity_poly.pdbx_seq_one_letter_code
_entity_poly.pdbx_strand_id
1 'polypeptide(L)'
;MKIDHSEEVYKSKEKLNQALLSDTVEFLVSVRTLKGISLQQFETFSMFLNNLEDFSKAVRLYAIADIPVSQNEFIRAVKCSTGFNLDPQLVNVLFKIFDANGDDKLSYSEFIAVMSDRLSRGFKVCFL
;
A
#
# COMPACT_ATOMS: atom_id res chain seq x y z
N MET A 1 -48.24 -28.48 -8.58
CA MET A 1 -46.80 -28.64 -8.84
C MET A 1 -46.07 -28.02 -7.66
N LYS A 2 -45.67 -28.82 -6.66
CA LYS A 2 -45.01 -28.30 -5.45
C LYS A 2 -43.54 -28.11 -5.80
N ILE A 3 -43.06 -26.88 -5.77
CA ILE A 3 -41.64 -26.58 -5.86
C ILE A 3 -41.02 -27.20 -4.62
N ASP A 4 -40.12 -28.16 -4.81
CA ASP A 4 -39.41 -28.81 -3.72
C ASP A 4 -38.45 -27.77 -3.12
N HIS A 5 -38.90 -27.13 -2.04
CA HIS A 5 -38.13 -26.12 -1.32
C HIS A 5 -36.78 -26.66 -0.80
N SER A 6 -36.55 -27.98 -0.82
CA SER A 6 -35.24 -28.54 -0.50
C SER A 6 -34.22 -28.32 -1.62
N GLU A 7 -34.60 -28.45 -2.90
CA GLU A 7 -33.67 -28.26 -4.03
C GLU A 7 -33.15 -26.82 -4.15
N GLU A 8 -34.01 -25.83 -3.94
CA GLU A 8 -33.60 -24.41 -3.95
C GLU A 8 -32.61 -24.08 -2.84
N VAL A 9 -32.77 -24.68 -1.66
CA VAL A 9 -31.85 -24.52 -0.53
C VAL A 9 -30.50 -25.18 -0.83
N TYR A 10 -30.48 -26.36 -1.46
CA TYR A 10 -29.22 -27.02 -1.86
C TYR A 10 -28.45 -26.22 -2.90
N LYS A 11 -29.11 -25.73 -3.96
CA LYS A 11 -28.48 -24.85 -4.95
C LYS A 11 -27.96 -23.54 -4.36
N SER A 12 -28.66 -22.99 -3.37
CA SER A 12 -28.23 -21.78 -2.68
C SER A 12 -26.99 -22.01 -1.82
N LYS A 13 -26.94 -23.13 -1.09
CA LYS A 13 -25.75 -23.54 -0.30
C LYS A 13 -24.55 -23.83 -1.20
N GLU A 14 -24.78 -24.43 -2.37
CA GLU A 14 -23.72 -24.73 -3.33
C GLU A 14 -23.11 -23.45 -3.93
N LYS A 15 -23.94 -22.47 -4.34
CA LYS A 15 -23.46 -21.16 -4.77
C LYS A 15 -22.66 -20.42 -3.69
N LEU A 16 -23.13 -20.47 -2.43
CA LEU A 16 -22.40 -19.87 -1.31
C LEU A 16 -21.05 -20.54 -1.08
N ASN A 17 -20.98 -21.87 -1.13
CA ASN A 17 -19.72 -22.61 -1.01
C ASN A 17 -18.78 -22.29 -2.17
N GLN A 18 -19.30 -22.14 -3.39
CA GLN A 18 -18.48 -21.85 -4.56
C GLN A 18 -17.89 -20.43 -4.53
N ALA A 19 -18.64 -19.44 -4.04
CA ALA A 19 -18.14 -18.09 -3.80
C ALA A 19 -17.10 -18.05 -2.66
N LEU A 20 -17.35 -18.75 -1.54
CA LEU A 20 -16.37 -18.82 -0.45
C LEU A 20 -15.06 -19.47 -0.91
N LEU A 21 -15.15 -20.48 -1.78
CA LEU A 21 -13.99 -21.16 -2.37
C LEU A 21 -13.23 -20.25 -3.34
N SER A 22 -13.92 -19.42 -4.14
CA SER A 22 -13.20 -18.47 -5.02
C SER A 22 -12.44 -17.44 -4.22
N ASP A 23 -13.06 -16.84 -3.20
CA ASP A 23 -12.46 -15.77 -2.41
C ASP A 23 -11.23 -16.27 -1.62
N THR A 24 -11.32 -17.48 -1.06
CA THR A 24 -10.19 -18.12 -0.35
C THR A 24 -9.06 -18.53 -1.29
N VAL A 25 -9.37 -18.99 -2.50
CA VAL A 25 -8.36 -19.33 -3.52
C VAL A 25 -7.69 -18.06 -4.04
N GLU A 26 -8.42 -16.99 -4.29
CA GLU A 26 -7.87 -15.70 -4.74
C GLU A 26 -6.93 -15.11 -3.68
N PHE A 27 -7.32 -15.19 -2.40
CA PHE A 27 -6.46 -14.81 -1.27
C PHE A 27 -5.19 -15.67 -1.21
N LEU A 28 -5.29 -17.00 -1.32
CA LEU A 28 -4.13 -17.90 -1.29
C LEU A 28 -3.20 -17.72 -2.49
N VAL A 29 -3.75 -17.43 -3.68
CA VAL A 29 -2.97 -17.08 -4.87
C VAL A 29 -2.22 -15.78 -4.63
N SER A 30 -2.90 -14.75 -4.12
CA SER A 30 -2.29 -13.47 -3.76
C SER A 30 -1.12 -13.65 -2.79
N VAL A 31 -1.31 -14.42 -1.71
CA VAL A 31 -0.27 -14.73 -0.71
C VAL A 31 0.91 -15.50 -1.32
N ARG A 32 0.66 -16.47 -2.20
CA ARG A 32 1.73 -17.25 -2.86
C ARG A 32 2.49 -16.46 -3.92
N THR A 33 1.88 -15.40 -4.45
CA THR A 33 2.53 -14.46 -5.39
C THR A 33 3.22 -13.28 -4.70
N LEU A 34 3.22 -13.21 -3.35
CA LEU A 34 3.99 -12.23 -2.60
C LEU A 34 5.49 -12.47 -2.79
N LYS A 35 6.00 -11.92 -3.88
CA LYS A 35 7.42 -11.86 -4.17
C LYS A 35 8.04 -10.84 -3.22
N GLY A 36 8.92 -11.31 -2.35
CA GLY A 36 9.66 -10.44 -1.44
C GLY A 36 10.51 -9.41 -2.19
N ILE A 37 10.93 -8.37 -1.48
CA ILE A 37 11.82 -7.35 -2.04
C ILE A 37 13.26 -7.88 -2.12
N SER A 38 13.97 -7.58 -3.19
CA SER A 38 15.40 -7.89 -3.31
C SER A 38 16.25 -6.89 -2.52
N LEU A 39 17.49 -7.26 -2.21
CA LEU A 39 18.43 -6.35 -1.53
C LEU A 39 18.66 -5.07 -2.34
N GLN A 40 18.79 -5.18 -3.67
CA GLN A 40 18.99 -4.03 -4.55
C GLN A 40 17.78 -3.08 -4.54
N GLN A 41 16.56 -3.62 -4.50
CA GLN A 41 15.34 -2.82 -4.34
C GLN A 41 15.33 -2.11 -2.98
N PHE A 42 15.77 -2.79 -1.93
CA PHE A 42 15.90 -2.19 -0.60
C PHE A 42 16.97 -1.09 -0.53
N GLU A 43 18.14 -1.28 -1.14
CA GLU A 43 19.19 -0.26 -1.21
C GLU A 43 18.70 1.01 -1.91
N THR A 44 18.03 0.83 -3.06
CA THR A 44 17.42 1.94 -3.81
C THR A 44 16.41 2.72 -2.95
N PHE A 45 15.58 1.99 -2.18
CA PHE A 45 14.68 2.61 -1.22
C PHE A 45 15.40 3.29 -0.06
N SER A 46 16.47 2.71 0.47
CA SER A 46 17.26 3.32 1.53
C SER A 46 17.95 4.61 1.07
N MET A 47 18.39 4.68 -0.19
CA MET A 47 18.90 5.93 -0.78
C MET A 47 17.81 6.98 -0.90
N PHE A 48 16.59 6.58 -1.32
CA PHE A 48 15.43 7.46 -1.29
C PHE A 48 15.14 7.99 0.13
N LEU A 49 15.19 7.12 1.15
CA LEU A 49 14.98 7.52 2.55
C LEU A 49 16.01 8.56 3.03
N ASN A 50 17.22 8.56 2.50
CA ASN A 50 18.22 9.57 2.84
C ASN A 50 17.92 10.95 2.22
N ASN A 51 17.13 11.00 1.15
CA ASN A 51 16.77 12.24 0.41
C ASN A 51 15.31 12.67 0.67
N LEU A 52 14.74 12.28 1.81
CA LEU A 52 13.33 12.54 2.12
C LEU A 52 12.98 14.01 2.27
N GLU A 53 13.94 14.86 2.61
CA GLU A 53 13.68 16.29 2.77
C GLU A 53 13.16 16.90 1.45
N ASP A 54 13.78 16.57 0.33
CA ASP A 54 13.38 17.10 -0.97
C ASP A 54 12.10 16.46 -1.50
N PHE A 55 11.87 15.18 -1.19
CA PHE A 55 10.60 14.54 -1.47
C PHE A 55 9.45 15.12 -0.63
N SER A 56 9.69 15.45 0.65
CA SER A 56 8.69 16.05 1.52
C SER A 56 8.23 17.43 1.02
N LYS A 57 9.16 18.22 0.45
CA LYS A 57 8.85 19.49 -0.21
C LYS A 57 7.91 19.27 -1.40
N ALA A 58 8.17 18.26 -2.23
CA ALA A 58 7.31 17.92 -3.36
C ALA A 58 5.92 17.47 -2.90
N VAL A 59 5.83 16.56 -1.93
CA VAL A 59 4.55 16.06 -1.40
C VAL A 59 3.76 17.17 -0.69
N ARG A 60 4.43 18.12 -0.04
CA ARG A 60 3.79 19.30 0.55
C ARG A 60 3.13 20.20 -0.51
N LEU A 61 3.71 20.32 -1.71
CA LEU A 61 3.08 21.05 -2.81
C LEU A 61 1.79 20.36 -3.30
N TYR A 62 1.80 19.03 -3.40
CA TYR A 62 0.58 18.26 -3.72
C TYR A 62 -0.51 18.43 -2.64
N ALA A 63 -0.10 18.42 -1.37
CA ALA A 63 -1.00 18.62 -0.24
C ALA A 63 -1.65 20.01 -0.21
N ILE A 64 -0.89 21.06 -0.52
CA ILE A 64 -1.43 22.44 -0.62
C ILE A 64 -2.47 22.56 -1.74
N ALA A 65 -2.32 21.77 -2.81
CA ALA A 65 -3.27 21.72 -3.91
C ALA A 65 -4.50 20.84 -3.63
N ASP A 66 -4.59 20.22 -2.44
CA ASP A 66 -5.62 19.23 -2.07
C ASP A 66 -5.67 18.03 -3.05
N ILE A 67 -4.52 17.68 -3.62
CA ILE A 67 -4.38 16.58 -4.57
C ILE A 67 -3.84 15.36 -3.81
N PRO A 68 -4.61 14.25 -3.73
CA PRO A 68 -4.11 13.03 -3.14
C PRO A 68 -2.99 12.43 -3.99
N VAL A 69 -1.96 11.88 -3.34
CA VAL A 69 -0.82 11.27 -4.04
C VAL A 69 -1.17 9.81 -4.35
N SER A 70 -1.43 9.49 -5.62
CA SER A 70 -1.55 8.10 -6.06
C SER A 70 -0.17 7.47 -6.27
N GLN A 71 -0.13 6.14 -6.44
CA GLN A 71 1.13 5.42 -6.75
C GLN A 71 1.88 6.02 -7.95
N ASN A 72 1.18 6.51 -8.97
CA ASN A 72 1.80 7.10 -10.16
C ASN A 72 2.42 8.49 -9.88
N GLU A 73 1.76 9.31 -9.06
CA GLU A 73 2.32 10.57 -8.57
C GLU A 73 3.52 10.32 -7.66
N PHE A 74 3.44 9.31 -6.80
CA PHE A 74 4.54 8.92 -5.91
C PHE A 74 5.79 8.53 -6.72
N ILE A 75 5.66 7.65 -7.72
CA ILE A 75 6.78 7.27 -8.60
C ILE A 75 7.39 8.50 -9.27
N ARG A 76 6.56 9.43 -9.74
CA ARG A 76 7.04 10.68 -10.37
C ARG A 76 7.78 11.56 -9.36
N ALA A 77 7.24 11.73 -8.15
CA ALA A 77 7.89 12.52 -7.11
C ALA A 77 9.22 11.90 -6.65
N VAL A 78 9.33 10.56 -6.59
CA VAL A 78 10.59 9.89 -6.27
C VAL A 78 11.60 10.08 -7.39
N LYS A 79 11.17 9.94 -8.65
CA LYS A 79 12.03 10.19 -9.81
C LYS A 79 12.57 11.62 -9.83
N CYS A 80 11.73 12.61 -9.51
CA CYS A 80 12.14 14.01 -9.45
C CYS A 80 13.09 14.32 -8.28
N SER A 81 12.96 13.64 -7.14
CA SER A 81 13.77 13.89 -5.94
C SER A 81 15.08 13.11 -5.89
N THR A 82 15.13 11.93 -6.52
CA THR A 82 16.28 11.02 -6.42
C THR A 82 16.99 10.76 -7.75
N GLY A 83 16.33 11.05 -8.87
CA GLY A 83 16.87 10.81 -10.22
C GLY A 83 16.75 9.36 -10.72
N PHE A 84 16.29 8.42 -9.89
CA PHE A 84 16.09 7.01 -10.27
C PHE A 84 14.63 6.56 -10.13
N ASN A 85 14.27 5.50 -10.84
CA ASN A 85 12.92 4.91 -10.76
C ASN A 85 12.89 3.83 -9.68
N LEU A 86 11.90 3.88 -8.80
CA LEU A 86 11.60 2.76 -7.90
C LEU A 86 10.85 1.66 -8.65
N ASP A 87 11.06 0.42 -8.17
CA ASP A 87 10.35 -0.74 -8.67
C ASP A 87 8.84 -0.64 -8.33
N PRO A 88 7.93 -0.87 -9.29
CA PRO A 88 6.49 -0.79 -9.04
C PRO A 88 6.00 -1.73 -7.94
N GLN A 89 6.59 -2.92 -7.80
CA GLN A 89 6.22 -3.86 -6.74
C GLN A 89 6.63 -3.32 -5.37
N LEU A 90 7.81 -2.68 -5.29
CA LEU A 90 8.27 -2.03 -4.07
C LEU A 90 7.35 -0.86 -3.68
N VAL A 91 6.92 -0.05 -4.65
CA VAL A 91 5.97 1.04 -4.41
C VAL A 91 4.63 0.50 -3.88
N ASN A 92 4.13 -0.59 -4.44
CA ASN A 92 2.90 -1.23 -3.95
C ASN A 92 3.04 -1.69 -2.49
N VAL A 93 4.16 -2.35 -2.15
CA VAL A 93 4.45 -2.74 -0.76
C VAL A 93 4.52 -1.54 0.16
N LEU A 94 5.15 -0.44 -0.26
CA LEU A 94 5.24 0.79 0.52
C LEU A 94 3.86 1.43 0.75
N PHE A 95 3.02 1.50 -0.28
CA PHE A 95 1.64 1.98 -0.14
C PHE A 95 0.87 1.14 0.86
N LYS A 96 0.97 -0.19 0.80
CA LYS A 96 0.33 -1.07 1.80
C LYS A 96 0.83 -0.89 3.24
N ILE A 97 2.03 -0.35 3.44
CA ILE A 97 2.60 -0.08 4.77
C ILE A 97 2.21 1.32 5.25
N PHE A 98 2.09 2.29 4.34
CA PHE A 98 1.87 3.70 4.67
C PHE A 98 0.40 4.10 4.69
N ASP A 99 -0.40 3.42 3.88
CA ASP A 99 -1.84 3.62 3.79
C ASP A 99 -2.53 3.02 5.02
N ALA A 100 -3.01 3.91 5.91
CA ALA A 100 -3.69 3.53 7.13
C ALA A 100 -5.21 3.39 6.93
N ASN A 101 -5.77 4.03 5.90
CA ASN A 101 -7.20 4.09 5.65
C ASN A 101 -7.65 3.08 4.56
N GLY A 102 -6.71 2.50 3.82
CA GLY A 102 -6.92 1.50 2.77
C GLY A 102 -7.48 2.09 1.48
N ASP A 103 -7.26 3.37 1.19
CA ASP A 103 -7.79 4.05 0.01
C ASP A 103 -6.88 4.01 -1.23
N ASP A 104 -5.75 3.30 -1.15
CA ASP A 104 -4.69 3.18 -2.17
C ASP A 104 -4.07 4.53 -2.56
N LYS A 105 -4.31 5.57 -1.77
CA LYS A 105 -3.74 6.89 -1.89
C LYS A 105 -2.96 7.18 -0.61
N LEU A 106 -2.16 8.23 -0.69
CA LEU A 106 -1.31 8.61 0.42
C LEU A 106 -1.55 10.08 0.71
N SER A 107 -2.23 10.35 1.82
CA SER A 107 -2.45 11.70 2.31
C SER A 107 -1.17 12.27 2.92
N TYR A 108 -1.06 13.60 2.93
CA TYR A 108 0.06 14.28 3.57
C TYR A 108 0.22 13.89 5.05
N SER A 109 -0.89 13.71 5.76
CA SER A 109 -0.89 13.28 7.17
C SER A 109 -0.31 11.88 7.35
N GLU A 110 -0.70 10.91 6.52
CA GLU A 110 -0.18 9.54 6.57
C GLU A 110 1.30 9.51 6.21
N PHE A 111 1.68 10.29 5.19
CA PHE A 111 3.07 10.46 4.80
C PHE A 111 3.93 10.95 5.96
N ILE A 112 3.56 12.08 6.57
CA ILE A 112 4.33 12.72 7.62
C ILE A 112 4.34 11.89 8.90
N ALA A 113 3.25 11.18 9.22
CA ALA A 113 3.19 10.28 10.36
C ALA A 113 4.24 9.16 10.25
N VAL A 114 4.32 8.51 9.09
CA VAL A 114 5.33 7.48 8.79
C VAL A 114 6.74 8.09 8.78
N MET A 115 6.92 9.24 8.13
CA MET A 115 8.24 9.86 7.98
C MET A 115 8.79 10.38 9.32
N SER A 116 7.94 10.88 10.21
CA SER A 116 8.33 11.30 11.55
C SER A 116 8.76 10.12 12.42
N ASP A 117 8.09 8.97 12.29
CA ASP A 117 8.44 7.74 13.01
C ASP A 117 9.76 7.14 12.51
N ARG A 118 10.05 7.26 11.20
CA ARG A 118 11.33 6.85 10.60
C ARG A 118 12.50 7.79 10.93
N LEU A 119 12.30 9.11 10.84
CA LEU A 119 13.34 10.11 11.15
C LEU A 119 13.72 10.10 12.63
N SER A 120 12.77 9.80 13.52
CA SER A 120 13.03 9.67 14.95
C SER A 120 13.80 8.39 15.31
N ARG A 121 13.99 7.43 14.39
CA ARG A 121 14.65 6.13 14.65
C ARG A 121 14.12 5.40 15.91
N GLY A 122 12.90 5.67 16.35
CA GLY A 122 12.34 5.17 17.61
C GLY A 122 12.77 5.92 18.88
N PHE A 123 13.58 6.98 18.78
CA PHE A 123 13.88 7.90 19.88
C PHE A 123 12.83 9.01 19.95
N LYS A 124 11.59 8.67 20.31
CA LYS A 124 10.74 9.65 21.00
C LYS A 124 11.34 9.81 22.39
N VAL A 125 12.18 10.84 22.57
CA VAL A 125 12.57 11.27 23.91
C VAL A 125 11.27 11.69 24.60
N CYS A 126 10.75 10.80 25.44
CA CYS A 126 9.79 11.19 26.46
C CYS A 126 10.50 12.26 27.31
N PHE A 127 10.16 13.52 27.10
CA PHE A 127 10.35 14.51 28.15
C PHE A 127 9.39 14.14 29.27
N LEU A 128 9.98 13.62 30.35
CA LEU A 128 9.38 13.50 31.68
C LEU A 128 8.91 14.86 32.18
#